data_AF-A0A6G1DAF1-F1
#
_entry.id   AF-A0A6G1DAF1-F1
#
_cell.length_a   1.000
_cell.length_b   1.000
_cell.length_c   1.000
_cell.angle_alpha   90.00
_cell.angle_beta   90.00
_cell.angle_gamma   90.00
#
_symmetry.space_group_name_H-M   'P 1'
#
loop_
_entity.id
_entity.type
_entity.pdbx_description
1 polymer ?
#
loop_
_entity_poly.entity_id
_entity_poly.type
_entity_poly.pdbx_seq_one_letter_code
_entity_poly.pdbx_strand_id
1 'polypeptide(L)'
;MSHVRSAPAGKSGGSGSSTPAKRGRPFGSTTGSGAAAVAAAIGDAAAPATLVGPSLQVLTALSDQNNKRIVLALQSGLKSEILWALNALTVLSFKEKDDLRRDTTPLAKVPGLLDALLQVIDDWRDIAMPKDHTKPPRVRTLGVNTTLSGFGHENVEKVYSDTTTPSCDQTKTADSTVTKMLSAGFWFDEEGLFNVDDEGRTEKQQCAVAASNIIRNFSFMPENETVMVQHRHCLETVFQCLEDQNTEDDELITNMLETLVNLAPVLDLRIFSSSKPSFIKITEKRAVQAIMSMLASSIRVWHCAAAELIGRLIINPDNEPFLLPVIPQIYKRLVDLLSVPAFDAQAAAISALYNVAEVNMDCRLKLASERWAVDRLLKVVKMPHPVPEVCRKASMIVESLVSEPQNRMHLLVHENTFAEILTSEGKYSDTFARILYELTARPSNKVTAGQAIWGNIN
;
A
#
# COMPACT_ATOMS: atom_id res chain seq x y z
N MET A 1 55.06 -15.24 -34.41
CA MET A 1 56.19 -14.34 -34.76
C MET A 1 55.94 -13.01 -34.05
N SER A 2 56.58 -12.71 -32.92
CA SER A 2 58.01 -12.33 -32.71
C SER A 2 58.30 -10.89 -33.16
N HIS A 3 59.03 -10.04 -32.45
CA HIS A 3 59.58 -10.02 -31.08
C HIS A 3 59.85 -8.54 -30.73
N VAL A 4 59.62 -8.06 -29.51
CA VAL A 4 60.65 -7.90 -28.44
C VAL A 4 61.99 -7.28 -28.89
N ARG A 5 62.32 -6.14 -28.29
CA ARG A 5 63.67 -5.77 -27.82
C ARG A 5 63.49 -5.10 -26.45
N SER A 6 64.33 -5.21 -25.42
CA SER A 6 65.30 -6.18 -24.90
C SER A 6 66.19 -5.39 -23.93
N ALA A 7 66.41 -5.92 -22.73
CA ALA A 7 67.17 -5.36 -21.59
C ALA A 7 68.71 -5.23 -21.89
N PRO A 8 69.69 -4.98 -20.95
CA PRO A 8 69.75 -5.51 -19.56
C PRO A 8 70.57 -4.76 -18.44
N ALA A 9 70.47 -5.33 -17.21
CA ALA A 9 71.47 -5.44 -16.12
C ALA A 9 72.03 -4.18 -15.38
N GLY A 10 72.40 -4.24 -14.08
CA GLY A 10 72.24 -5.29 -13.05
C GLY A 10 73.21 -5.13 -11.83
N LYS A 11 73.09 -6.01 -10.81
CA LYS A 11 74.01 -6.26 -9.64
C LYS A 11 74.04 -5.17 -8.51
N SER A 12 74.33 -5.46 -7.23
CA SER A 12 74.66 -6.72 -6.49
C SER A 12 74.66 -6.57 -4.94
N GLY A 13 74.35 -7.66 -4.21
CA GLY A 13 74.88 -8.03 -2.87
C GLY A 13 74.33 -7.30 -1.61
N GLY A 14 74.28 -7.90 -0.41
CA GLY A 14 74.54 -9.30 0.00
C GLY A 14 74.84 -9.45 1.52
N SER A 15 74.56 -10.64 2.10
CA SER A 15 74.89 -11.07 3.49
C SER A 15 74.13 -10.38 4.65
N GLY A 16 73.82 -10.99 5.80
CA GLY A 16 73.95 -12.39 6.24
C GLY A 16 74.17 -12.55 7.76
N SER A 17 73.64 -13.64 8.34
CA SER A 17 73.94 -14.27 9.66
C SER A 17 73.35 -13.74 11.00
N SER A 18 72.75 -14.72 11.72
CA SER A 18 72.80 -15.03 13.17
C SER A 18 72.15 -14.17 14.29
N THR A 19 71.10 -14.74 14.89
CA THR A 19 70.79 -14.79 16.35
C THR A 19 71.81 -15.69 17.11
N PRO A 20 71.99 -15.71 18.48
CA PRO A 20 70.92 -15.65 19.51
C PRO A 20 71.21 -15.13 20.97
N ALA A 21 70.13 -14.98 21.75
CA ALA A 21 69.91 -15.28 23.20
C ALA A 21 70.76 -14.72 24.40
N LYS A 22 70.02 -14.07 25.33
CA LYS A 22 70.00 -14.17 26.82
C LYS A 22 70.86 -13.27 27.77
N ARG A 23 70.10 -12.69 28.73
CA ARG A 23 70.38 -12.27 30.15
C ARG A 23 71.16 -10.98 30.47
N GLY A 24 70.54 -10.14 31.32
CA GLY A 24 71.16 -9.03 32.07
C GLY A 24 70.16 -8.17 32.89
N ARG A 25 70.14 -8.32 34.21
CA ARG A 25 69.55 -7.48 35.30
C ARG A 25 70.50 -7.65 36.53
N PRO A 26 70.49 -6.85 37.64
CA PRO A 26 69.37 -6.09 38.21
C PRO A 26 69.70 -4.74 38.92
N PHE A 27 68.65 -4.16 39.53
CA PHE A 27 68.51 -3.20 40.67
C PHE A 27 67.18 -2.42 40.41
N GLY A 28 66.37 -1.91 41.34
CA GLY A 28 66.18 -2.01 42.81
C GLY A 28 64.92 -1.16 43.17
N SER A 29 64.19 -1.30 44.29
CA SER A 29 64.29 -2.20 45.46
C SER A 29 62.93 -2.30 46.23
N THR A 30 62.79 -3.33 47.08
CA THR A 30 62.09 -3.46 48.40
C THR A 30 61.00 -2.44 48.85
N THR A 31 59.88 -2.79 49.54
CA THR A 31 59.38 -3.97 50.31
C THR A 31 57.85 -4.14 50.06
N GLY A 32 57.09 -5.21 50.36
CA GLY A 32 57.22 -6.44 51.18
C GLY A 32 56.07 -6.49 52.22
N SER A 33 55.39 -7.59 52.59
CA SER A 33 55.38 -9.00 52.16
C SER A 33 54.10 -9.68 52.71
N GLY A 34 53.63 -10.80 52.13
CA GLY A 34 52.56 -11.63 52.73
C GLY A 34 52.09 -12.75 51.79
N ALA A 35 52.38 -14.01 52.12
CA ALA A 35 52.11 -15.15 51.26
C ALA A 35 51.22 -16.20 51.95
N ALA A 36 50.30 -16.80 51.20
CA ALA A 36 49.77 -18.14 51.44
C ALA A 36 49.17 -18.70 50.14
N ALA A 37 49.29 -20.01 49.93
CA ALA A 37 48.56 -20.74 48.89
C ALA A 37 47.31 -21.41 49.49
N VAL A 38 46.44 -21.98 48.64
CA VAL A 38 45.81 -23.33 48.74
C VAL A 38 44.45 -23.38 48.00
N ALA A 39 44.29 -24.43 47.18
CA ALA A 39 43.07 -25.13 46.71
C ALA A 39 41.77 -24.40 46.27
N ALA A 40 41.37 -24.73 45.03
CA ALA A 40 40.11 -25.36 44.60
C ALA A 40 38.70 -24.85 45.03
N ALA A 41 37.78 -24.99 44.05
CA ALA A 41 36.32 -25.16 44.12
C ALA A 41 35.39 -23.92 44.08
N ILE A 42 34.67 -23.82 42.96
CA ILE A 42 33.22 -23.54 42.79
C ILE A 42 32.60 -22.43 43.66
N GLY A 43 32.15 -21.34 43.03
CA GLY A 43 31.24 -20.33 43.60
C GLY A 43 30.85 -19.26 42.58
N ASP A 44 29.61 -18.77 42.65
CA ASP A 44 29.00 -17.81 41.71
C ASP A 44 29.75 -16.48 41.55
N ALA A 45 29.61 -15.87 40.37
CA ALA A 45 29.99 -14.47 40.11
C ALA A 45 28.79 -13.71 39.50
N ALA A 46 28.38 -12.63 40.18
CA ALA A 46 27.17 -11.88 39.87
C ALA A 46 27.28 -10.98 38.62
N ALA A 47 26.11 -10.58 38.10
CA ALA A 47 25.95 -9.67 36.97
C ALA A 47 26.28 -8.20 37.30
N PRO A 48 26.45 -7.36 36.26
CA PRO A 48 26.06 -5.95 36.30
C PRO A 48 24.78 -5.74 35.49
N ALA A 49 23.67 -5.40 36.17
CA ALA A 49 22.55 -4.69 35.55
C ALA A 49 22.78 -3.19 35.84
N THR A 50 22.77 -2.29 34.86
CA THR A 50 21.60 -1.67 34.20
C THR A 50 22.19 -0.65 33.17
N LEU A 51 21.50 -0.03 32.20
CA LEU A 51 20.18 0.61 32.26
C LEU A 51 19.64 1.00 30.85
N VAL A 52 19.59 0.07 29.88
CA VAL A 52 18.81 0.20 28.63
C VAL A 52 18.19 -1.16 28.30
N GLY A 53 16.95 -1.19 27.80
CA GLY A 53 16.18 -2.43 27.59
C GLY A 53 16.76 -3.39 26.54
N PRO A 54 16.55 -4.72 26.67
CA PRO A 54 17.30 -5.74 25.92
C PRO A 54 16.86 -5.98 24.46
N SER A 55 15.82 -5.30 23.96
CA SER A 55 15.07 -5.75 22.78
C SER A 55 15.65 -5.35 21.41
N LEU A 56 16.52 -4.33 21.32
CA LEU A 56 16.86 -3.69 20.04
C LEU A 56 18.29 -3.94 19.53
N GLN A 57 19.27 -4.16 20.41
CA GLN A 57 20.69 -4.27 20.00
C GLN A 57 21.09 -5.68 19.50
N VAL A 58 20.26 -6.70 19.74
CA VAL A 58 20.58 -8.10 19.42
C VAL A 58 20.29 -8.43 17.94
N LEU A 59 19.29 -7.81 17.32
CA LEU A 59 18.76 -8.23 16.02
C LEU A 59 19.65 -7.88 14.82
N THR A 60 20.37 -6.75 14.84
CA THR A 60 21.18 -6.30 13.69
C THR A 60 22.37 -7.23 13.39
N ALA A 61 22.94 -7.87 14.42
CA ALA A 61 24.02 -8.84 14.27
C ALA A 61 23.56 -10.25 13.84
N LEU A 62 22.24 -10.50 13.78
CA LEU A 62 21.66 -11.83 13.53
C LEU A 62 21.43 -12.15 12.05
N SER A 63 21.34 -11.14 11.17
CA SER A 63 20.76 -11.23 9.82
C SER A 63 21.27 -12.41 8.99
N ASP A 64 22.51 -12.38 8.49
CA ASP A 64 23.00 -13.35 7.51
C ASP A 64 23.00 -14.81 8.00
N GLN A 65 23.24 -15.05 9.29
CA GLN A 65 23.23 -16.40 9.87
C GLN A 65 21.82 -16.95 10.12
N ASN A 66 20.81 -16.07 10.33
CA ASN A 66 19.46 -16.50 10.69
C ASN A 66 18.46 -16.43 9.54
N ASN A 67 18.83 -15.89 8.38
CA ASN A 67 17.99 -15.86 7.17
C ASN A 67 17.30 -17.20 6.85
N LYS A 68 18.03 -18.33 6.94
CA LYS A 68 17.42 -19.68 6.77
C LYS A 68 16.49 -20.08 7.91
N ARG A 69 16.83 -19.70 9.16
CA ARG A 69 16.01 -19.96 10.34
C ARG A 69 14.69 -19.20 10.26
N ILE A 70 14.70 -17.95 9.80
CA ILE A 70 13.49 -17.12 9.64
C ILE A 70 12.51 -17.79 8.68
N VAL A 71 12.98 -18.24 7.50
CA VAL A 71 12.12 -18.94 6.51
C VAL A 71 11.56 -20.24 7.10
N LEU A 72 12.40 -21.07 7.74
CA LEU A 72 11.95 -22.31 8.36
C LEU A 72 11.00 -22.08 9.54
N ALA A 73 11.17 -21.00 10.29
CA ALA A 73 10.32 -20.62 11.41
C ALA A 73 8.91 -20.21 10.93
N LEU A 74 8.82 -19.41 9.87
CA LEU A 74 7.55 -19.10 9.20
C LEU A 74 6.86 -20.37 8.66
N GLN A 75 7.62 -21.26 8.02
CA GLN A 75 7.12 -22.52 7.45
C GLN A 75 6.83 -23.63 8.50
N SER A 76 7.14 -23.41 9.77
CA SER A 76 7.08 -24.47 10.79
C SER A 76 5.67 -24.81 11.26
N GLY A 77 4.70 -23.92 11.06
CA GLY A 77 3.38 -23.98 11.70
C GLY A 77 3.40 -23.74 13.22
N LEU A 78 4.57 -23.55 13.83
CA LEU A 78 4.70 -23.35 15.28
C LEU A 78 4.52 -21.87 15.64
N LYS A 79 3.41 -21.55 16.32
CA LYS A 79 3.04 -20.20 16.79
C LYS A 79 4.21 -19.37 17.33
N SER A 80 5.04 -19.95 18.20
CA SER A 80 6.18 -19.24 18.81
C SER A 80 7.30 -18.90 17.82
N GLU A 81 7.59 -19.78 16.86
CA GLU A 81 8.62 -19.54 15.84
C GLU A 81 8.10 -18.59 14.76
N ILE A 82 6.83 -18.70 14.34
CA ILE A 82 6.18 -17.74 13.43
C ILE A 82 6.21 -16.34 14.04
N LEU A 83 5.76 -16.18 15.30
CA LEU A 83 5.76 -14.89 15.99
C LEU A 83 7.19 -14.33 16.18
N TRP A 84 8.18 -15.18 16.48
CA TRP A 84 9.58 -14.77 16.53
C TRP A 84 10.10 -14.27 15.18
N ALA A 85 9.80 -15.00 14.10
CA ALA A 85 10.22 -14.66 12.75
C ALA A 85 9.58 -13.36 12.25
N LEU A 86 8.26 -13.19 12.46
CA LEU A 86 7.54 -11.96 12.12
C LEU A 86 8.11 -10.76 12.90
N ASN A 87 8.33 -10.88 14.21
CA ASN A 87 8.93 -9.79 15.00
C ASN A 87 10.35 -9.41 14.53
N ALA A 88 11.18 -10.40 14.17
CA ALA A 88 12.50 -10.14 13.59
C ALA A 88 12.39 -9.43 12.22
N LEU A 89 11.45 -9.86 11.37
CA LEU A 89 11.22 -9.27 10.05
C LEU A 89 10.59 -7.88 10.10
N THR A 90 9.75 -7.55 11.09
CA THR A 90 9.26 -6.19 11.31
C THR A 90 10.42 -5.22 11.53
N VAL A 91 11.44 -5.62 12.30
CA VAL A 91 12.66 -4.82 12.50
C VAL A 91 13.54 -4.79 11.25
N LEU A 92 13.71 -5.91 10.54
CA LEU A 92 14.58 -6.00 9.34
C LEU A 92 13.96 -5.40 8.06
N SER A 93 12.64 -5.25 8.01
CA SER A 93 11.91 -4.64 6.88
C SER A 93 11.82 -3.12 7.00
N PHE A 94 12.10 -2.54 8.17
CA PHE A 94 12.11 -1.10 8.36
C PHE A 94 13.43 -0.49 7.86
N LYS A 95 13.34 0.47 6.92
CA LYS A 95 14.47 1.25 6.40
C LYS A 95 14.28 2.70 6.85
N GLU A 96 15.03 3.13 7.85
CA GLU A 96 15.00 4.53 8.30
C GLU A 96 15.63 5.44 7.23
N LYS A 97 15.05 6.63 7.02
CA LYS A 97 15.29 7.47 5.84
C LYS A 97 16.74 7.96 5.69
N ASP A 98 17.45 8.08 6.80
CA ASP A 98 18.84 8.55 6.88
C ASP A 98 19.84 7.41 7.15
N ASP A 99 19.38 6.15 7.17
CA ASP A 99 20.22 5.01 7.52
C ASP A 99 21.03 4.53 6.30
N LEU A 100 22.27 5.02 6.19
CA LEU A 100 23.25 4.57 5.17
C LEU A 100 23.68 3.09 5.34
N ARG A 101 23.05 2.32 6.23
CA ARG A 101 23.30 0.90 6.41
C ARG A 101 23.05 0.13 5.11
N ARG A 102 24.07 -0.62 4.67
CA ARG A 102 23.99 -1.62 3.58
C ARG A 102 23.21 -2.88 3.99
N ASP A 103 22.60 -2.82 5.16
CA ASP A 103 22.07 -3.96 5.92
C ASP A 103 20.54 -4.06 5.80
N THR A 104 19.95 -3.35 4.82
CA THR A 104 18.65 -3.77 4.28
C THR A 104 18.74 -5.24 3.89
N THR A 105 17.61 -5.93 4.03
CA THR A 105 17.46 -7.33 3.65
C THR A 105 16.63 -7.42 2.35
N PRO A 106 17.25 -7.19 1.16
CA PRO A 106 16.58 -7.52 -0.09
C PRO A 106 16.07 -8.96 -0.08
N LEU A 107 14.91 -9.19 -0.68
CA LEU A 107 14.34 -10.53 -0.89
C LEU A 107 15.34 -11.45 -1.61
N ALA A 108 16.18 -10.90 -2.49
CA ALA A 108 17.27 -11.61 -3.15
C ALA A 108 18.34 -12.20 -2.19
N LYS A 109 18.51 -11.66 -0.97
CA LYS A 109 19.40 -12.24 0.06
C LYS A 109 18.77 -13.42 0.80
N VAL A 110 17.44 -13.57 0.78
CA VAL A 110 16.70 -14.59 1.56
C VAL A 110 15.74 -15.38 0.64
N PRO A 111 16.24 -16.39 -0.10
CA PRO A 111 15.41 -17.22 -0.96
C PRO A 111 14.26 -17.88 -0.20
N GLY A 112 13.05 -17.83 -0.77
CA GLY A 112 11.83 -18.38 -0.17
C GLY A 112 11.19 -17.54 0.93
N LEU A 113 11.74 -16.37 1.28
CA LEU A 113 11.13 -15.49 2.29
C LEU A 113 9.78 -14.93 1.84
N LEU A 114 9.64 -14.53 0.57
CA LEU A 114 8.38 -14.03 0.05
C LEU A 114 7.31 -15.13 0.04
N ASP A 115 7.64 -16.34 -0.42
CA ASP A 115 6.75 -17.50 -0.36
C ASP A 115 6.31 -17.83 1.07
N ALA A 116 7.24 -17.82 2.03
CA ALA A 116 6.94 -18.10 3.43
C ALA A 116 6.06 -17.03 4.10
N LEU A 117 6.16 -15.76 3.69
CA LEU A 117 5.27 -14.70 4.15
C LEU A 117 3.88 -14.78 3.52
N LEU A 118 3.79 -15.15 2.23
CA LEU A 118 2.52 -15.39 1.55
C LEU A 118 1.77 -16.57 2.19
N GLN A 119 2.47 -17.68 2.47
CA GLN A 119 1.88 -18.84 3.15
C GLN A 119 1.23 -18.48 4.50
N VAL A 120 1.80 -17.55 5.28
CA VAL A 120 1.18 -17.09 6.55
C VAL A 120 -0.17 -16.37 6.31
N ILE A 121 -0.32 -15.69 5.19
CA ILE A 121 -1.58 -15.04 4.79
C ILE A 121 -2.56 -16.08 4.24
N ASP A 122 -2.10 -17.02 3.41
CA ASP A 122 -2.93 -18.10 2.87
C ASP A 122 -3.46 -19.01 4.00
N ASP A 123 -2.61 -19.37 4.98
CA ASP A 123 -2.95 -20.14 6.19
C ASP A 123 -4.00 -19.46 7.10
N TRP A 124 -4.13 -18.14 7.02
CA TRP A 124 -5.22 -17.38 7.66
C TRP A 124 -6.50 -17.48 6.83
N ARG A 125 -6.39 -17.28 5.52
CA ARG A 125 -7.54 -17.20 4.62
C ARG A 125 -8.21 -18.55 4.37
N ASP A 126 -7.47 -19.65 4.44
CA ASP A 126 -8.02 -21.01 4.41
C ASP A 126 -8.93 -21.34 5.62
N ILE A 127 -8.81 -20.58 6.73
CA ILE A 127 -9.66 -20.73 7.92
C ILE A 127 -10.60 -19.54 8.19
N ALA A 128 -10.59 -18.53 7.31
CA ALA A 128 -11.47 -17.37 7.42
C ALA A 128 -12.92 -17.76 7.08
N MET A 129 -13.87 -17.36 7.93
CA MET A 129 -15.26 -17.81 7.83
C MET A 129 -15.95 -17.35 6.53
N PRO A 130 -16.58 -18.26 5.76
CA PRO A 130 -17.41 -17.88 4.60
C PRO A 130 -18.61 -17.00 4.98
N LYS A 131 -19.00 -16.13 4.02
CA LYS A 131 -19.95 -15.01 4.15
C LYS A 131 -21.34 -15.35 4.72
N ASP A 132 -21.74 -16.62 4.77
CA ASP A 132 -23.04 -17.04 5.31
C ASP A 132 -23.16 -16.89 6.84
N HIS A 133 -22.02 -16.79 7.56
CA HIS A 133 -21.99 -16.68 9.03
C HIS A 133 -21.73 -15.25 9.54
N THR A 134 -21.24 -14.35 8.68
CA THR A 134 -21.03 -12.94 9.01
C THR A 134 -22.35 -12.17 8.93
N LYS A 135 -22.84 -11.66 10.07
CA LYS A 135 -24.05 -10.80 10.12
C LYS A 135 -23.90 -9.66 9.11
N PRO A 136 -24.89 -9.39 8.24
CA PRO A 136 -24.76 -8.36 7.22
C PRO A 136 -24.50 -7.00 7.87
N PRO A 137 -23.55 -6.20 7.35
CA PRO A 137 -23.29 -4.87 7.88
C PRO A 137 -24.57 -4.04 7.77
N ARG A 138 -25.01 -3.44 8.89
CA ARG A 138 -26.16 -2.54 8.89
C ARG A 138 -25.83 -1.34 8.02
N VAL A 139 -26.31 -1.35 6.78
CA VAL A 139 -26.27 -0.22 5.86
C VAL A 139 -27.03 0.94 6.50
N ARG A 140 -26.31 1.85 7.17
CA ARG A 140 -26.83 3.17 7.53
C ARG A 140 -26.88 4.01 6.27
N THR A 141 -27.98 3.89 5.53
CA THR A 141 -28.31 4.76 4.40
C THR A 141 -28.41 6.19 4.92
N LEU A 142 -27.36 6.99 4.72
CA LEU A 142 -27.36 8.42 5.02
C LEU A 142 -28.27 9.13 4.03
N GLY A 143 -29.48 9.51 4.48
CA GLY A 143 -30.38 10.29 3.64
C GLY A 143 -31.72 10.66 4.27
N VAL A 144 -31.85 11.95 4.59
CA VAL A 144 -33.07 12.75 4.37
C VAL A 144 -34.24 12.60 5.38
N ASN A 145 -34.56 13.71 6.05
CA ASN A 145 -35.79 14.03 6.81
C ASN A 145 -35.96 13.58 8.29
N THR A 146 -35.13 14.09 9.22
CA THR A 146 -35.62 14.41 10.57
C THR A 146 -34.89 15.63 11.18
N THR A 147 -35.64 16.61 11.68
CA THR A 147 -35.11 17.77 12.42
C THR A 147 -35.26 17.59 13.93
N LEU A 148 -34.32 16.87 14.57
CA LEU A 148 -34.09 17.02 16.02
C LEU A 148 -32.68 16.57 16.40
N SER A 149 -31.96 17.41 17.15
CA SER A 149 -30.64 17.09 17.71
C SER A 149 -30.81 16.54 19.13
N GLY A 150 -30.07 15.49 19.48
CA GLY A 150 -30.07 14.91 20.82
C GLY A 150 -28.86 14.01 21.06
N PHE A 151 -27.90 14.49 21.86
CA PHE A 151 -26.84 13.66 22.45
C PHE A 151 -27.42 12.76 23.54
N GLY A 152 -26.92 11.52 23.66
CA GLY A 152 -27.27 10.64 24.79
C GLY A 152 -26.57 9.27 24.71
N HIS A 153 -25.94 8.86 25.81
CA HIS A 153 -25.27 7.55 25.96
C HIS A 153 -26.27 6.40 26.15
N GLU A 154 -25.88 5.19 25.73
CA GLU A 154 -26.31 3.95 26.37
C GLU A 154 -25.20 2.88 26.37
N ASN A 155 -24.31 2.97 27.38
CA ASN A 155 -23.62 1.80 27.92
C ASN A 155 -24.50 1.27 29.06
N VAL A 156 -24.99 0.03 28.97
CA VAL A 156 -25.58 -0.68 30.12
C VAL A 156 -24.89 -2.02 30.27
N GLU A 157 -23.89 -2.01 31.14
CA GLU A 157 -23.19 -3.19 31.64
C GLU A 157 -24.09 -3.94 32.63
N LYS A 158 -24.04 -5.28 32.62
CA LYS A 158 -24.83 -6.11 33.55
C LYS A 158 -24.28 -6.01 34.97
N VAL A 159 -25.10 -5.60 35.93
CA VAL A 159 -24.85 -5.85 37.36
C VAL A 159 -26.06 -6.56 37.97
N TYR A 160 -25.77 -7.48 38.89
CA TYR A 160 -26.71 -8.38 39.55
C TYR A 160 -27.83 -7.66 40.32
N SER A 161 -28.94 -8.37 40.54
CA SER A 161 -29.94 -8.01 41.54
C SER A 161 -30.57 -9.27 42.14
N ASP A 162 -30.06 -9.68 43.30
CA ASP A 162 -30.75 -10.58 44.21
C ASP A 162 -31.77 -9.77 45.01
N THR A 163 -33.07 -10.10 44.89
CA THR A 163 -34.05 -9.80 45.93
C THR A 163 -35.12 -10.89 45.99
N THR A 164 -35.12 -11.66 47.07
CA THR A 164 -36.17 -12.60 47.44
C THR A 164 -37.40 -11.89 48.01
N THR A 165 -38.62 -12.19 47.52
CA THR A 165 -39.76 -12.75 48.31
C THR A 165 -41.07 -12.80 47.46
N PRO A 166 -42.06 -13.66 47.81
CA PRO A 166 -43.09 -14.12 46.88
C PRO A 166 -44.52 -13.62 47.19
N SER A 167 -45.49 -13.87 46.30
CA SER A 167 -46.72 -14.68 46.58
C SER A 167 -47.83 -14.55 45.52
N CYS A 168 -48.63 -15.62 45.41
CA CYS A 168 -50.06 -15.68 45.04
C CYS A 168 -50.50 -15.72 43.55
N ASP A 169 -50.78 -16.95 43.11
CA ASP A 169 -51.98 -17.42 42.40
C ASP A 169 -52.69 -16.52 41.37
N GLN A 170 -52.72 -16.99 40.12
CA GLN A 170 -53.93 -17.70 39.66
C GLN A 170 -53.71 -18.61 38.44
N THR A 171 -54.44 -19.73 38.46
CA THR A 171 -54.49 -20.74 37.41
C THR A 171 -55.44 -20.37 36.27
N LYS A 172 -55.09 -20.76 35.04
CA LYS A 172 -56.04 -21.33 34.05
C LYS A 172 -55.34 -21.98 32.86
N THR A 173 -55.73 -23.21 32.59
CA THR A 173 -55.28 -24.09 31.50
C THR A 173 -56.18 -23.97 30.27
N ALA A 174 -55.60 -24.02 29.07
CA ALA A 174 -56.26 -24.52 27.85
C ALA A 174 -55.23 -24.88 26.77
N ASP A 175 -55.21 -26.17 26.43
CA ASP A 175 -54.55 -26.88 25.32
C ASP A 175 -54.42 -26.09 23.99
N SER A 176 -53.38 -26.25 23.17
CA SER A 176 -53.07 -27.53 22.48
C SER A 176 -51.85 -27.44 21.53
N THR A 177 -51.02 -28.49 21.55
CA THR A 177 -50.19 -29.03 20.45
C THR A 177 -49.58 -28.12 19.36
N VAL A 178 -48.28 -27.81 19.47
CA VAL A 178 -47.33 -27.95 18.34
C VAL A 178 -46.04 -28.63 18.81
N THR A 179 -45.65 -29.64 18.05
CA THR A 179 -44.48 -30.53 18.08
C THR A 179 -43.20 -30.05 18.80
N LYS A 180 -42.66 -30.89 19.70
CA LYS A 180 -41.23 -30.84 20.09
C LYS A 180 -40.36 -31.03 18.86
N MET A 181 -39.59 -30.01 18.47
CA MET A 181 -38.41 -30.18 17.63
C MET A 181 -37.16 -29.81 18.43
N LEU A 182 -36.79 -30.70 19.35
CA LEU A 182 -35.45 -30.71 19.95
C LEU A 182 -34.47 -31.22 18.88
N SER A 183 -33.92 -30.31 18.08
CA SER A 183 -32.88 -30.61 17.09
C SER A 183 -32.09 -29.35 16.73
N ALA A 184 -30.84 -29.52 16.31
CA ALA A 184 -29.91 -28.50 15.80
C ALA A 184 -29.31 -27.46 16.78
N GLY A 185 -29.59 -27.50 18.09
CA GLY A 185 -28.88 -26.65 19.07
C GLY A 185 -27.60 -27.27 19.66
N PHE A 186 -27.60 -28.57 19.92
CA PHE A 186 -26.57 -29.24 20.74
C PHE A 186 -25.32 -29.67 19.96
N TRP A 187 -25.36 -29.70 18.62
CA TRP A 187 -24.25 -30.17 17.78
C TRP A 187 -23.26 -29.07 17.36
N PHE A 188 -23.53 -27.80 17.69
CA PHE A 188 -22.63 -26.68 17.37
C PHE A 188 -21.68 -26.31 18.53
N ASP A 189 -21.95 -26.74 19.77
CA ASP A 189 -21.04 -26.51 20.91
C ASP A 189 -19.86 -27.51 20.96
N GLU A 190 -19.85 -28.55 20.11
CA GLU A 190 -18.72 -29.52 20.00
C GLU A 190 -17.74 -29.22 18.85
N GLU A 191 -17.77 -28.03 18.23
CA GLU A 191 -16.80 -27.65 17.18
C GLU A 191 -15.36 -27.40 17.69
N GLY A 192 -15.06 -27.66 18.96
CA GLY A 192 -13.79 -27.28 19.61
C GLY A 192 -12.60 -28.24 19.50
N LEU A 193 -12.73 -29.42 18.86
CA LEU A 193 -11.64 -30.43 18.87
C LEU A 193 -10.74 -30.41 17.62
N PHE A 194 -11.22 -29.86 16.49
CA PHE A 194 -10.49 -29.81 15.22
C PHE A 194 -10.61 -28.49 14.45
N ASN A 195 -11.57 -27.61 14.80
CA ASN A 195 -11.58 -26.24 14.30
C ASN A 195 -10.71 -25.38 15.21
N VAL A 196 -10.04 -24.38 14.62
CA VAL A 196 -9.34 -23.34 15.40
C VAL A 196 -10.39 -22.52 16.15
N ASP A 197 -10.20 -22.35 17.45
CA ASP A 197 -11.05 -21.53 18.32
C ASP A 197 -10.99 -20.04 17.94
N ASP A 198 -11.90 -19.22 18.50
CA ASP A 198 -11.92 -17.78 18.21
C ASP A 198 -10.60 -17.08 18.58
N GLU A 199 -9.92 -17.54 19.62
CA GLU A 199 -8.61 -17.02 20.03
C GLU A 199 -7.53 -17.37 18.99
N GLY A 200 -7.36 -18.64 18.63
CA GLY A 200 -6.40 -19.06 17.61
C GLY A 200 -6.68 -18.48 16.22
N ARG A 201 -7.96 -18.20 15.87
CA ARG A 201 -8.33 -17.47 14.65
C ARG A 201 -7.83 -16.03 14.71
N THR A 202 -8.10 -15.33 15.80
CA THR A 202 -7.66 -13.94 16.01
C THR A 202 -6.13 -13.83 15.95
N GLU A 203 -5.41 -14.80 16.51
CA GLU A 203 -3.95 -14.86 16.45
C GLU A 203 -3.41 -15.08 15.03
N LYS A 204 -4.05 -15.96 14.23
CA LYS A 204 -3.69 -16.13 12.81
C LYS A 204 -3.98 -14.88 11.99
N GLN A 205 -5.08 -14.18 12.26
CA GLN A 205 -5.37 -12.88 11.63
C GLN A 205 -4.26 -11.86 11.92
N GLN A 206 -3.83 -11.75 13.18
CA GLN A 206 -2.71 -10.88 13.56
C GLN A 206 -1.39 -11.26 12.87
N CYS A 207 -1.13 -12.57 12.70
CA CYS A 207 0.04 -13.03 11.94
C CYS A 207 -0.04 -12.64 10.46
N ALA A 208 -1.22 -12.74 9.83
CA ALA A 208 -1.44 -12.32 8.45
C ALA A 208 -1.34 -10.79 8.27
N VAL A 209 -1.86 -10.00 9.22
CA VAL A 209 -1.68 -8.54 9.26
C VAL A 209 -0.20 -8.19 9.38
N ALA A 210 0.55 -8.81 10.29
CA ALA A 210 1.99 -8.59 10.44
C ALA A 210 2.78 -8.98 9.17
N ALA A 211 2.47 -10.13 8.56
CA ALA A 211 3.06 -10.55 7.29
C ALA A 211 2.76 -9.56 6.15
N SER A 212 1.52 -9.07 6.06
CA SER A 212 1.14 -8.05 5.07
C SER A 212 1.89 -6.74 5.27
N ASN A 213 2.15 -6.32 6.52
CA ASN A 213 2.94 -5.12 6.81
C ASN A 213 4.41 -5.29 6.39
N ILE A 214 5.01 -6.46 6.62
CA ILE A 214 6.38 -6.79 6.18
C ILE A 214 6.47 -6.77 4.64
N ILE A 215 5.51 -7.39 3.93
CA ILE A 215 5.41 -7.35 2.45
C ILE A 215 5.30 -5.90 1.97
N ARG A 216 4.41 -5.11 2.60
CA ARG A 216 4.23 -3.69 2.32
C ARG A 216 5.51 -2.90 2.53
N ASN A 217 6.26 -3.13 3.61
CA ASN A 217 7.55 -2.47 3.85
C ASN A 217 8.61 -2.89 2.83
N PHE A 218 8.64 -4.16 2.41
CA PHE A 218 9.54 -4.61 1.34
C PHE A 218 9.24 -3.94 -0.01
N SER A 219 7.99 -3.56 -0.31
CA SER A 219 7.65 -2.83 -1.54
C SER A 219 8.19 -1.40 -1.61
N PHE A 220 8.64 -0.80 -0.49
CA PHE A 220 9.34 0.49 -0.48
C PHE A 220 10.86 0.37 -0.74
N MET A 221 11.38 -0.86 -0.91
CA MET A 221 12.79 -1.10 -1.24
C MET A 221 12.93 -1.28 -2.76
N PRO A 222 13.59 -0.37 -3.50
CA PRO A 222 13.73 -0.49 -4.95
C PRO A 222 14.39 -1.80 -5.42
N GLU A 223 15.22 -2.40 -4.56
CA GLU A 223 15.88 -3.68 -4.80
C GLU A 223 14.90 -4.87 -4.82
N ASN A 224 13.69 -4.72 -4.27
CA ASN A 224 12.67 -5.76 -4.16
C ASN A 224 11.58 -5.66 -5.24
N GLU A 225 11.31 -4.47 -5.79
CA GLU A 225 10.18 -4.21 -6.70
C GLU A 225 10.09 -5.24 -7.84
N THR A 226 11.21 -5.50 -8.51
CA THR A 226 11.28 -6.46 -9.62
C THR A 226 10.97 -7.89 -9.17
N VAL A 227 11.45 -8.29 -7.99
CA VAL A 227 11.20 -9.63 -7.42
C VAL A 227 9.72 -9.79 -7.11
N MET A 228 9.11 -8.80 -6.45
CA MET A 228 7.70 -8.85 -6.04
C MET A 228 6.75 -8.83 -7.24
N VAL A 229 7.00 -7.98 -8.24
CA VAL A 229 6.13 -7.89 -9.43
C VAL A 229 6.24 -9.11 -10.34
N GLN A 230 7.41 -9.75 -10.42
CA GLN A 230 7.55 -11.02 -11.15
C GLN A 230 6.98 -12.22 -10.37
N HIS A 231 6.71 -12.05 -9.08
CA HIS A 231 6.16 -13.08 -8.21
C HIS A 231 4.64 -13.18 -8.38
N ARG A 232 4.19 -13.99 -9.35
CA ARG A 232 2.76 -14.14 -9.65
C ARG A 232 1.90 -14.43 -8.42
N HIS A 233 2.37 -15.29 -7.51
CA HIS A 233 1.66 -15.59 -6.26
C HIS A 233 1.51 -14.34 -5.36
N CYS A 234 2.53 -13.48 -5.28
CA CYS A 234 2.46 -12.26 -4.45
C CYS A 234 1.34 -11.34 -4.94
N LEU A 235 1.30 -11.08 -6.24
CA LEU A 235 0.24 -10.25 -6.83
C LEU A 235 -1.13 -10.93 -6.76
N GLU A 236 -1.19 -12.25 -6.94
CA GLU A 236 -2.41 -13.05 -6.76
C GLU A 236 -3.02 -12.88 -5.35
N THR A 237 -2.23 -13.08 -4.28
CA THR A 237 -2.67 -12.88 -2.88
C THR A 237 -3.11 -11.44 -2.64
N VAL A 238 -2.28 -10.47 -3.05
CA VAL A 238 -2.54 -9.03 -2.86
C VAL A 238 -3.86 -8.59 -3.52
N PHE A 239 -4.12 -9.01 -4.77
CA PHE A 239 -5.38 -8.70 -5.45
C PHE A 239 -6.57 -9.46 -4.87
N GLN A 240 -6.39 -10.68 -4.37
CA GLN A 240 -7.48 -11.42 -3.72
C GLN A 240 -7.95 -10.72 -2.43
N CYS A 241 -7.02 -10.21 -1.62
CA CYS A 241 -7.36 -9.42 -0.42
C CYS A 241 -8.17 -8.16 -0.76
N LEU A 242 -7.93 -7.54 -1.92
CA LEU A 242 -8.75 -6.40 -2.38
C LEU A 242 -10.14 -6.81 -2.88
N GLU A 243 -10.31 -7.99 -3.50
CA GLU A 243 -11.65 -8.48 -3.87
C GLU A 243 -12.49 -8.83 -2.63
N ASP A 244 -11.85 -9.35 -1.58
CA ASP A 244 -12.49 -9.75 -0.33
C ASP A 244 -12.53 -8.62 0.74
N GLN A 245 -12.42 -7.35 0.33
CA GLN A 245 -12.39 -6.15 1.22
C GLN A 245 -13.59 -5.96 2.18
N ASN A 246 -14.64 -6.78 2.07
CA ASN A 246 -15.81 -6.73 2.96
C ASN A 246 -15.74 -7.80 4.07
N THR A 247 -14.71 -8.64 4.05
CA THR A 247 -14.51 -9.80 4.95
C THR A 247 -13.09 -9.90 5.49
N GLU A 248 -12.10 -9.35 4.78
CA GLU A 248 -10.73 -9.22 5.28
C GLU A 248 -10.59 -8.10 6.32
N ASP A 249 -9.46 -8.09 7.02
CA ASP A 249 -9.09 -7.06 7.98
C ASP A 249 -8.74 -5.71 7.31
N ASP A 250 -9.19 -4.58 7.90
CA ASP A 250 -8.96 -3.24 7.35
C ASP A 250 -7.47 -2.87 7.25
N GLU A 251 -6.62 -3.31 8.18
CA GLU A 251 -5.18 -3.08 8.13
C GLU A 251 -4.51 -3.97 7.07
N LEU A 252 -4.95 -5.23 6.95
CA LEU A 252 -4.50 -6.14 5.89
C LEU A 252 -4.80 -5.56 4.50
N ILE A 253 -6.05 -5.14 4.25
CA ILE A 253 -6.45 -4.50 2.98
C ILE A 253 -5.62 -3.25 2.71
N THR A 254 -5.39 -2.41 3.73
CA THR A 254 -4.59 -1.19 3.60
C THR A 254 -3.13 -1.50 3.25
N ASN A 255 -2.50 -2.46 3.92
CA ASN A 255 -1.13 -2.90 3.61
C ASN A 255 -1.03 -3.45 2.17
N MET A 256 -2.01 -4.25 1.73
CA MET A 256 -2.05 -4.81 0.37
C MET A 256 -2.24 -3.73 -0.71
N LEU A 257 -3.11 -2.74 -0.46
CA LEU A 257 -3.33 -1.64 -1.40
C LEU A 257 -2.11 -0.73 -1.51
N GLU A 258 -1.45 -0.41 -0.39
CA GLU A 258 -0.19 0.36 -0.40
C GLU A 258 0.94 -0.41 -1.10
N THR A 259 1.01 -1.73 -0.92
CA THR A 259 1.93 -2.60 -1.67
C THR A 259 1.72 -2.43 -3.19
N LEU A 260 0.47 -2.46 -3.68
CA LEU A 260 0.21 -2.23 -5.10
C LEU A 260 0.55 -0.81 -5.55
N VAL A 261 0.25 0.23 -4.77
CA VAL A 261 0.58 1.63 -5.13
C VAL A 261 2.08 1.81 -5.33
N ASN A 262 2.91 1.17 -4.51
CA ASN A 262 4.36 1.18 -4.65
C ASN A 262 4.84 0.44 -5.89
N LEU A 263 4.33 -0.78 -6.13
CA LEU A 263 4.72 -1.61 -7.26
C LEU A 263 4.12 -1.15 -8.61
N ALA A 264 3.09 -0.30 -8.59
CA ALA A 264 2.34 0.16 -9.76
C ALA A 264 3.19 0.70 -10.95
N PRO A 265 4.30 1.45 -10.76
CA PRO A 265 5.08 1.99 -11.87
C PRO A 265 5.75 0.92 -12.75
N VAL A 266 5.95 -0.30 -12.22
CA VAL A 266 6.59 -1.42 -12.93
C VAL A 266 5.66 -2.64 -13.07
N LEU A 267 4.43 -2.56 -12.58
CA LEU A 267 3.43 -3.62 -12.66
C LEU A 267 2.84 -3.73 -14.08
N ASP A 268 2.83 -4.97 -14.60
CA ASP A 268 2.18 -5.38 -15.85
C ASP A 268 1.07 -6.39 -15.53
N LEU A 269 -0.19 -6.02 -15.81
CA LEU A 269 -1.37 -6.85 -15.55
C LEU A 269 -1.41 -8.14 -16.39
N ARG A 270 -0.63 -8.24 -17.48
CA ARG A 270 -0.48 -9.48 -18.26
C ARG A 270 0.13 -10.64 -17.48
N ILE A 271 0.69 -10.40 -16.29
CA ILE A 271 1.14 -11.50 -15.42
C ILE A 271 -0.01 -12.48 -15.09
N PHE A 272 -1.26 -11.97 -15.01
CA PHE A 272 -2.45 -12.80 -14.79
C PHE A 272 -2.86 -13.61 -16.04
N SER A 273 -2.46 -13.19 -17.24
CA SER A 273 -2.67 -13.91 -18.51
C SER A 273 -1.78 -15.13 -18.69
N SER A 274 -0.76 -15.30 -17.83
CA SER A 274 0.25 -16.36 -17.98
C SER A 274 -0.35 -17.77 -17.88
N SER A 275 0.13 -18.68 -18.73
CA SER A 275 -0.16 -20.13 -18.66
C SER A 275 0.63 -20.87 -17.56
N LYS A 276 1.45 -20.15 -16.78
CA LYS A 276 2.10 -20.69 -15.58
C LYS A 276 1.06 -21.10 -14.53
N PRO A 277 1.37 -22.05 -13.64
CA PRO A 277 0.50 -22.38 -12.51
C PRO A 277 0.12 -21.14 -11.71
N SER A 278 -1.18 -20.90 -11.56
CA SER A 278 -1.76 -19.94 -10.62
C SER A 278 -1.96 -20.62 -9.27
N PHE A 279 -1.58 -19.95 -8.18
CA PHE A 279 -1.95 -20.39 -6.83
C PHE A 279 -3.40 -19.98 -6.55
N ILE A 280 -3.75 -18.75 -6.91
CA ILE A 280 -5.10 -18.18 -6.78
C ILE A 280 -5.63 -17.80 -8.17
N LYS A 281 -6.91 -18.07 -8.45
CA LYS A 281 -7.53 -17.82 -9.76
C LYS A 281 -7.87 -16.33 -10.01
N ILE A 282 -6.89 -15.44 -9.89
CA ILE A 282 -7.01 -14.03 -10.32
C ILE A 282 -6.81 -13.94 -11.82
N THR A 283 -7.64 -13.12 -12.47
CA THR A 283 -7.54 -12.72 -13.87
C THR A 283 -7.35 -11.21 -13.96
N GLU A 284 -6.92 -10.69 -15.10
CA GLU A 284 -6.78 -9.25 -15.38
C GLU A 284 -8.11 -8.53 -15.14
N LYS A 285 -9.22 -9.14 -15.58
CA LYS A 285 -10.57 -8.62 -15.34
C LYS A 285 -10.90 -8.52 -13.85
N ARG A 286 -10.56 -9.55 -13.06
CA ARG A 286 -10.73 -9.55 -11.60
C ARG A 286 -9.87 -8.49 -10.92
N ALA A 287 -8.60 -8.38 -11.33
CA ALA A 287 -7.67 -7.36 -10.85
C ALA A 287 -8.19 -5.93 -11.10
N VAL A 288 -8.70 -5.64 -12.30
CA VAL A 288 -9.35 -4.35 -12.61
C VAL A 288 -10.63 -4.15 -11.79
N GLN A 289 -11.44 -5.18 -11.58
CA GLN A 289 -12.65 -5.10 -10.75
C GLN A 289 -12.34 -4.82 -9.27
N ALA A 290 -11.25 -5.39 -8.73
CA ALA A 290 -10.76 -5.07 -7.39
C ALA A 290 -10.36 -3.59 -7.26
N ILE A 291 -9.57 -3.07 -8.20
CA ILE A 291 -9.16 -1.65 -8.23
C ILE A 291 -10.39 -0.73 -8.29
N MET A 292 -11.35 -1.04 -9.16
CA MET A 292 -12.60 -0.28 -9.26
C MET A 292 -13.43 -0.34 -7.96
N SER A 293 -13.38 -1.46 -7.25
CA SER A 293 -14.05 -1.64 -5.95
C SER A 293 -13.37 -0.81 -4.85
N MET A 294 -12.04 -0.69 -4.85
CA MET A 294 -11.31 0.20 -3.94
C MET A 294 -11.64 1.67 -4.23
N LEU A 295 -11.65 2.05 -5.52
CA LEU A 295 -11.99 3.42 -5.96
C LEU A 295 -13.42 3.81 -5.56
N ALA A 296 -14.34 2.85 -5.57
CA ALA A 296 -15.72 3.02 -5.13
C ALA A 296 -15.90 3.03 -3.60
N SER A 297 -14.87 2.69 -2.81
CA SER A 297 -14.97 2.55 -1.35
C SER A 297 -15.37 3.86 -0.65
N SER A 298 -16.11 3.70 0.45
CA SER A 298 -16.42 4.77 1.40
C SER A 298 -15.22 5.14 2.28
N ILE A 299 -14.22 4.27 2.41
CA ILE A 299 -13.02 4.51 3.21
C ILE A 299 -12.07 5.43 2.45
N ARG A 300 -11.73 6.58 3.04
CA ARG A 300 -10.95 7.64 2.39
C ARG A 300 -9.59 7.14 1.91
N VAL A 301 -8.85 6.46 2.79
CA VAL A 301 -7.51 5.92 2.49
C VAL A 301 -7.55 5.03 1.25
N TRP A 302 -8.55 4.15 1.15
CA TRP A 302 -8.65 3.20 0.04
C TRP A 302 -9.00 3.87 -1.29
N HIS A 303 -9.96 4.79 -1.34
CA HIS A 303 -10.26 5.47 -2.61
C HIS A 303 -9.18 6.46 -3.04
N CYS A 304 -8.44 7.06 -2.10
CA CYS A 304 -7.25 7.87 -2.41
C CYS A 304 -6.14 7.01 -3.03
N ALA A 305 -5.78 5.91 -2.36
CA ALA A 305 -4.75 4.98 -2.83
C ALA A 305 -5.15 4.30 -4.15
N ALA A 306 -6.43 3.97 -4.36
CA ALA A 306 -6.93 3.43 -5.63
C ALA A 306 -6.88 4.45 -6.78
N ALA A 307 -7.19 5.73 -6.52
CA ALA A 307 -7.02 6.79 -7.51
C ALA A 307 -5.56 6.93 -7.91
N GLU A 308 -4.64 6.94 -6.93
CA GLU A 308 -3.20 6.96 -7.19
C GLU A 308 -2.71 5.71 -7.94
N LEU A 309 -3.18 4.51 -7.56
CA LEU A 309 -2.87 3.24 -8.22
C LEU A 309 -3.25 3.28 -9.71
N ILE A 310 -4.47 3.72 -10.04
CA ILE A 310 -4.91 3.91 -11.43
C ILE A 310 -4.00 4.91 -12.16
N GLY A 311 -3.72 6.05 -11.53
CA GLY A 311 -2.85 7.08 -12.07
C GLY A 311 -1.43 6.60 -12.34
N ARG A 312 -0.88 5.68 -11.54
CA ARG A 312 0.44 5.08 -11.75
C ARG A 312 0.41 3.96 -12.79
N LEU A 313 -0.59 3.06 -12.75
CA LEU A 313 -0.71 1.92 -13.67
C LEU A 313 -0.89 2.33 -15.12
N ILE A 314 -1.65 3.39 -15.40
CA ILE A 314 -1.95 3.86 -16.75
C ILE A 314 -0.72 4.47 -17.48
N ILE A 315 0.37 4.76 -16.76
CA ILE A 315 1.63 5.21 -17.36
C ILE A 315 2.31 4.07 -18.14
N ASN A 316 2.07 2.82 -17.74
CA ASN A 316 2.56 1.65 -18.47
C ASN A 316 1.61 1.32 -19.64
N PRO A 317 2.03 1.46 -20.91
CA PRO A 317 1.16 1.24 -22.07
C PRO A 317 0.67 -0.21 -22.17
N ASP A 318 1.38 -1.17 -21.58
CA ASP A 318 0.96 -2.57 -21.53
C ASP A 318 -0.29 -2.79 -20.66
N ASN A 319 -0.61 -1.85 -19.75
CA ASN A 319 -1.81 -1.88 -18.92
C ASN A 319 -3.03 -1.21 -19.59
N GLU A 320 -2.83 -0.36 -20.61
CA GLU A 320 -3.92 0.36 -21.28
C GLU A 320 -5.06 -0.55 -21.76
N PRO A 321 -4.83 -1.71 -22.41
CA PRO A 321 -5.92 -2.56 -22.92
C PRO A 321 -6.90 -3.04 -21.83
N PHE A 322 -6.46 -3.11 -20.58
CA PHE A 322 -7.27 -3.53 -19.44
C PHE A 322 -8.00 -2.36 -18.77
N LEU A 323 -7.42 -1.16 -18.81
CA LEU A 323 -7.97 0.04 -18.17
C LEU A 323 -8.88 0.85 -19.10
N LEU A 324 -8.56 0.95 -20.40
CA LEU A 324 -9.35 1.68 -21.40
C LEU A 324 -10.86 1.32 -21.42
N PRO A 325 -11.29 0.05 -21.25
CA PRO A 325 -12.71 -0.31 -21.19
C PRO A 325 -13.47 0.26 -19.98
N VAL A 326 -12.78 0.60 -18.89
CA VAL A 326 -13.41 1.10 -17.64
C VAL A 326 -13.19 2.61 -17.39
N ILE A 327 -12.47 3.31 -18.28
CA ILE A 327 -12.20 4.76 -18.17
C ILE A 327 -13.44 5.62 -17.87
N PRO A 328 -14.63 5.42 -18.48
CA PRO A 328 -15.81 6.22 -18.13
C PRO A 328 -16.25 6.07 -16.66
N GLN A 329 -16.05 4.88 -16.07
CA GLN A 329 -16.36 4.64 -14.66
C GLN A 329 -15.30 5.27 -13.75
N ILE A 330 -14.04 5.21 -14.16
CA ILE A 330 -12.91 5.87 -13.51
C ILE A 330 -13.13 7.38 -13.49
N TYR A 331 -13.40 8.01 -14.64
CA TYR A 331 -13.61 9.46 -14.73
C TYR A 331 -14.76 9.94 -13.86
N LYS A 332 -15.94 9.34 -13.96
CA LYS A 332 -17.07 9.66 -13.07
C LYS A 332 -16.65 9.68 -11.59
N ARG A 333 -15.93 8.65 -11.14
CA ARG A 333 -15.52 8.53 -9.73
C ARG A 333 -14.38 9.48 -9.34
N LEU A 334 -13.35 9.66 -10.17
CA LEU A 334 -12.29 10.63 -9.93
C LEU A 334 -12.81 12.08 -9.92
N VAL A 335 -13.73 12.41 -10.83
CA VAL A 335 -14.40 13.72 -10.89
C VAL A 335 -15.28 13.92 -9.65
N ASP A 336 -15.90 12.89 -9.08
CA ASP A 336 -16.57 12.96 -7.76
C ASP A 336 -15.60 13.20 -6.60
N LEU A 337 -14.41 12.58 -6.60
CA LEU A 337 -13.38 12.85 -5.59
C LEU A 337 -12.90 14.31 -5.58
N LEU A 338 -12.93 15.03 -6.70
CA LEU A 338 -12.62 16.47 -6.74
C LEU A 338 -13.56 17.33 -5.87
N SER A 339 -14.77 16.84 -5.57
CA SER A 339 -15.74 17.54 -4.72
C SER A 339 -15.62 17.21 -3.24
N VAL A 340 -14.82 16.20 -2.86
CA VAL A 340 -14.58 15.85 -1.46
C VAL A 340 -13.70 16.94 -0.82
N PRO A 341 -14.02 17.46 0.37
CA PRO A 341 -13.22 18.47 1.08
C PRO A 341 -12.00 17.81 1.74
N ALA A 342 -11.19 17.11 0.96
CA ALA A 342 -10.03 16.35 1.40
C ALA A 342 -8.90 16.52 0.38
N PHE A 343 -7.82 17.20 0.78
CA PHE A 343 -6.72 17.59 -0.10
C PHE A 343 -5.93 16.37 -0.65
N ASP A 344 -5.81 15.31 0.15
CA ASP A 344 -5.28 14.01 -0.27
C ASP A 344 -6.10 13.41 -1.44
N ALA A 345 -7.42 13.36 -1.29
CA ALA A 345 -8.33 12.85 -2.32
C ALA A 345 -8.30 13.68 -3.61
N GLN A 346 -8.28 15.01 -3.49
CA GLN A 346 -8.16 15.93 -4.62
C GLN A 346 -6.81 15.78 -5.34
N ALA A 347 -5.70 15.68 -4.61
CA ALA A 347 -4.38 15.52 -5.20
C ALA A 347 -4.24 14.18 -5.96
N ALA A 348 -4.69 13.07 -5.36
CA ALA A 348 -4.70 11.76 -5.99
C ALA A 348 -5.59 11.76 -7.25
N ALA A 349 -6.80 12.29 -7.15
CA ALA A 349 -7.74 12.35 -8.27
C ALA A 349 -7.25 13.23 -9.43
N ILE A 350 -6.70 14.43 -9.16
CA ILE A 350 -6.11 15.28 -10.20
C ILE A 350 -4.89 14.61 -10.85
N SER A 351 -4.03 13.94 -10.07
CA SER A 351 -2.87 13.24 -10.65
C SER A 351 -3.28 12.06 -11.53
N ALA A 352 -4.33 11.33 -11.15
CA ALA A 352 -4.89 10.25 -11.95
C ALA A 352 -5.56 10.79 -13.23
N LEU A 353 -6.40 11.82 -13.12
CA LEU A 353 -7.06 12.47 -14.26
C LEU A 353 -6.04 13.01 -15.27
N TYR A 354 -4.95 13.62 -14.80
CA TYR A 354 -3.86 14.09 -15.65
C TYR A 354 -3.24 12.93 -16.44
N ASN A 355 -2.79 11.87 -15.78
CA ASN A 355 -2.16 10.74 -16.46
C ASN A 355 -3.11 10.03 -17.44
N VAL A 356 -4.38 9.84 -17.07
CA VAL A 356 -5.38 9.17 -17.94
C VAL A 356 -5.74 10.04 -19.16
N ALA A 357 -5.81 11.37 -19.03
CA ALA A 357 -6.09 12.27 -20.14
C ALA A 357 -4.97 12.33 -21.19
N GLU A 358 -3.71 12.13 -20.77
CA GLU A 358 -2.57 12.18 -21.69
C GLU A 358 -2.40 10.91 -22.54
N VAL A 359 -3.07 9.78 -22.19
CA VAL A 359 -2.96 8.49 -22.90
C VAL A 359 -3.27 8.62 -24.40
N ASN A 360 -4.46 9.13 -24.74
CA ASN A 360 -4.90 9.27 -26.13
C ASN A 360 -6.05 10.29 -26.27
N MET A 361 -6.41 10.60 -27.52
CA MET A 361 -7.51 11.50 -27.87
C MET A 361 -8.86 11.07 -27.24
N ASP A 362 -9.21 9.78 -27.32
CA ASP A 362 -10.49 9.25 -26.83
C ASP A 362 -10.66 9.42 -25.32
N CYS A 363 -9.58 9.29 -24.54
CA CYS A 363 -9.55 9.67 -23.13
C CYS A 363 -9.91 11.16 -22.92
N ARG A 364 -9.30 12.09 -23.68
CA ARG A 364 -9.62 13.53 -23.58
C ARG A 364 -11.07 13.83 -23.95
N LEU A 365 -11.60 13.20 -25.00
CA LEU A 365 -13.01 13.36 -25.40
C LEU A 365 -13.94 12.88 -24.28
N LYS A 366 -13.68 11.69 -23.72
CA LYS A 366 -14.45 11.14 -22.61
C LYS A 366 -14.39 12.03 -21.37
N LEU A 367 -13.23 12.57 -21.00
CA LEU A 367 -13.10 13.45 -19.84
C LEU A 367 -13.83 14.78 -20.01
N ALA A 368 -13.75 15.41 -21.18
CA ALA A 368 -14.50 16.65 -21.46
C ALA A 368 -16.02 16.43 -21.47
N SER A 369 -16.47 15.22 -21.88
CA SER A 369 -17.88 14.83 -21.85
C SER A 369 -18.39 14.43 -20.46
N GLU A 370 -17.50 14.12 -19.51
CA GLU A 370 -17.87 13.70 -18.16
C GLU A 370 -18.49 14.87 -17.37
N ARG A 371 -19.59 14.58 -16.67
CA ARG A 371 -20.42 15.61 -16.07
C ARG A 371 -19.65 16.31 -14.94
N TRP A 372 -19.67 17.65 -14.97
CA TRP A 372 -18.98 18.51 -14.01
C TRP A 372 -17.44 18.41 -14.03
N ALA A 373 -16.81 17.70 -14.98
CA ALA A 373 -15.36 17.55 -15.01
C ALA A 373 -14.65 18.90 -15.14
N VAL A 374 -15.02 19.69 -16.15
CA VAL A 374 -14.46 21.02 -16.39
C VAL A 374 -14.78 21.99 -15.23
N ASP A 375 -16.02 22.02 -14.74
CA ASP A 375 -16.41 22.83 -13.57
C ASP A 375 -15.55 22.56 -12.34
N ARG A 376 -15.32 21.28 -12.02
CA ARG A 376 -14.58 20.86 -10.83
C ARG A 376 -13.08 21.08 -10.98
N LEU A 377 -12.52 20.91 -12.18
CA LEU A 377 -11.14 21.31 -12.50
C LEU A 377 -10.94 22.83 -12.31
N LEU A 378 -11.86 23.64 -12.84
CA LEU A 378 -11.81 25.10 -12.68
C LEU A 378 -12.00 25.55 -11.24
N LYS A 379 -12.82 24.84 -10.46
CA LYS A 379 -12.94 25.07 -9.01
C LYS A 379 -11.60 24.85 -8.28
N VAL A 380 -10.84 23.80 -8.63
CA VAL A 380 -9.50 23.55 -8.05
C VAL A 380 -8.50 24.64 -8.44
N VAL A 381 -8.61 25.21 -9.65
CA VAL A 381 -7.76 26.35 -10.06
C VAL A 381 -8.15 27.64 -9.35
N LYS A 382 -9.45 27.96 -9.23
CA LYS A 382 -9.96 29.19 -8.59
C LYS A 382 -9.88 29.17 -7.06
N MET A 383 -9.98 28.00 -6.44
CA MET A 383 -9.79 27.79 -5.00
C MET A 383 -8.50 26.98 -4.81
N PRO A 384 -7.32 27.62 -4.84
CA PRO A 384 -6.06 26.91 -5.01
C PRO A 384 -5.77 25.94 -3.87
N HIS A 385 -5.44 24.72 -4.27
CA HIS A 385 -4.99 23.63 -3.42
C HIS A 385 -3.64 23.99 -2.72
N PRO A 386 -3.40 23.58 -1.45
CA PRO A 386 -2.16 23.90 -0.73
C PRO A 386 -0.89 23.33 -1.37
N VAL A 387 -1.02 22.29 -2.20
CA VAL A 387 0.07 21.77 -3.04
C VAL A 387 -0.04 22.38 -4.44
N PRO A 388 0.87 23.29 -4.87
CA PRO A 388 0.74 24.02 -6.13
C PRO A 388 0.73 23.13 -7.39
N GLU A 389 1.38 21.97 -7.31
CA GLU A 389 1.42 20.98 -8.40
C GLU A 389 0.03 20.46 -8.78
N VAL A 390 -0.92 20.42 -7.84
CA VAL A 390 -2.31 20.01 -8.10
C VAL A 390 -3.01 21.04 -8.98
N CYS A 391 -2.87 22.34 -8.69
CA CYS A 391 -3.43 23.39 -9.54
C CYS A 391 -2.73 23.47 -10.91
N ARG A 392 -1.42 23.20 -10.98
CA ARG A 392 -0.67 23.10 -12.23
C ARG A 392 -1.22 21.97 -13.11
N LYS A 393 -1.35 20.75 -12.57
CA LYS A 393 -1.94 19.61 -13.27
C LYS A 393 -3.40 19.86 -13.67
N ALA A 394 -4.23 20.45 -12.80
CA ALA A 394 -5.60 20.82 -13.14
C ALA A 394 -5.67 21.78 -14.33
N SER A 395 -4.78 22.79 -14.38
CA SER A 395 -4.69 23.73 -15.50
C SER A 395 -4.22 23.04 -16.79
N MET A 396 -3.23 22.15 -16.70
CA MET A 396 -2.76 21.36 -17.85
C MET A 396 -3.81 20.38 -18.38
N ILE A 397 -4.65 19.78 -17.52
CA ILE A 397 -5.78 18.97 -17.98
C ILE A 397 -6.69 19.83 -18.86
N VAL A 398 -7.11 21.01 -18.39
CA VAL A 398 -7.99 21.90 -19.18
C VAL A 398 -7.31 22.32 -20.48
N GLU A 399 -6.02 22.66 -20.46
CA GLU A 399 -5.22 22.97 -21.67
C GLU A 399 -5.20 21.79 -22.67
N SER A 400 -4.96 20.58 -22.18
CA SER A 400 -4.95 19.34 -22.98
C SER A 400 -6.33 19.05 -23.57
N LEU A 401 -7.41 19.24 -22.80
CA LEU A 401 -8.79 19.09 -23.30
C LEU A 401 -9.13 20.10 -24.41
N VAL A 402 -8.60 21.32 -24.35
CA VAL A 402 -8.82 22.39 -25.33
C VAL A 402 -8.13 22.11 -26.66
N SER A 403 -7.02 21.37 -26.67
CA SER A 403 -6.31 20.98 -27.89
C SER A 403 -7.16 20.12 -28.85
N GLU A 404 -8.24 19.51 -28.35
CA GLU A 404 -9.14 18.66 -29.14
C GLU A 404 -10.35 19.45 -29.68
N PRO A 405 -10.48 19.68 -31.01
CA PRO A 405 -11.54 20.53 -31.57
C PRO A 405 -12.96 20.06 -31.26
N GLN A 406 -13.15 18.76 -30.99
CA GLN A 406 -14.44 18.16 -30.64
C GLN A 406 -14.91 18.58 -29.23
N ASN A 407 -13.98 18.88 -28.31
CA ASN A 407 -14.29 19.32 -26.95
C ASN A 407 -14.79 20.78 -26.88
N ARG A 408 -14.68 21.54 -27.97
CA ARG A 408 -15.03 22.97 -28.03
C ARG A 408 -16.44 23.26 -27.51
N MET A 409 -17.42 22.40 -27.79
CA MET A 409 -18.80 22.58 -27.30
C MET A 409 -18.93 22.41 -25.78
N HIS A 410 -18.13 21.55 -25.16
CA HIS A 410 -18.08 21.38 -23.70
C HIS A 410 -17.35 22.56 -23.03
N LEU A 411 -16.31 23.09 -23.67
CA LEU A 411 -15.42 24.09 -23.09
C LEU A 411 -15.92 25.54 -23.24
N LEU A 412 -16.59 25.89 -24.36
CA LEU A 412 -17.11 27.25 -24.58
C LEU A 412 -18.11 27.72 -23.51
N VAL A 413 -18.82 26.80 -22.86
CA VAL A 413 -19.75 27.12 -21.75
C VAL A 413 -19.01 27.76 -20.56
N HIS A 414 -17.70 27.53 -20.44
CA HIS A 414 -16.85 28.04 -19.36
C HIS A 414 -15.96 29.23 -19.79
N GLU A 415 -16.17 29.80 -20.97
CA GLU A 415 -15.35 30.91 -21.53
C GLU A 415 -15.19 32.09 -20.56
N ASN A 416 -16.29 32.52 -19.93
CA ASN A 416 -16.28 33.58 -18.92
C ASN A 416 -15.38 33.23 -17.72
N THR A 417 -15.40 31.96 -17.27
CA THR A 417 -14.55 31.50 -16.15
C THR A 417 -13.07 31.43 -16.56
N PHE A 418 -12.76 31.10 -17.81
CA PHE A 418 -11.39 31.19 -18.32
C PHE A 418 -10.91 32.65 -18.36
N ALA A 419 -11.76 33.59 -18.77
CA ALA A 419 -11.44 35.02 -18.79
C ALA A 419 -11.26 35.60 -17.38
N GLU A 420 -12.07 35.20 -16.41
CA GLU A 420 -11.88 35.53 -14.99
C GLU A 420 -10.52 35.03 -14.46
N ILE A 421 -10.11 33.79 -14.77
CA ILE A 421 -8.82 33.25 -14.33
C ILE A 421 -7.66 33.96 -15.03
N LEU A 422 -7.76 34.25 -16.33
CA LEU A 422 -6.78 35.03 -17.08
C LEU A 422 -6.57 36.43 -16.48
N THR A 423 -7.66 37.12 -16.16
CA THR A 423 -7.64 38.50 -15.64
C THR A 423 -7.33 38.59 -14.15
N SER A 424 -7.44 37.49 -13.40
CA SER A 424 -6.86 37.40 -12.07
C SER A 424 -5.33 37.43 -12.14
N GLU A 425 -4.67 38.16 -11.25
CA GLU A 425 -3.20 38.18 -11.14
C GLU A 425 -2.70 36.83 -10.61
N GLY A 426 -2.49 35.86 -11.52
CA GLY A 426 -2.31 34.45 -11.17
C GLY A 426 -1.18 33.76 -11.93
N LYS A 427 -0.58 32.75 -11.30
CA LYS A 427 0.48 31.92 -11.88
C LYS A 427 0.07 31.17 -13.16
N TYR A 428 -1.23 31.07 -13.44
CA TYR A 428 -1.79 30.31 -14.55
C TYR A 428 -2.33 31.18 -15.69
N SER A 429 -2.25 32.51 -15.60
CA SER A 429 -2.79 33.42 -16.61
C SER A 429 -2.28 33.13 -18.03
N ASP A 430 -0.98 32.79 -18.20
CA ASP A 430 -0.42 32.39 -19.51
C ASP A 430 -1.03 31.09 -20.07
N THR A 431 -1.39 30.13 -19.22
CA THR A 431 -2.11 28.92 -19.66
C THR A 431 -3.54 29.25 -20.05
N PHE A 432 -4.24 30.10 -19.28
CA PHE A 432 -5.61 30.49 -19.61
C PHE A 432 -5.71 31.44 -20.82
N ALA A 433 -4.67 32.23 -21.10
CA ALA A 433 -4.51 32.97 -22.34
C ALA A 433 -4.42 32.02 -23.55
N ARG A 434 -3.60 30.96 -23.46
CA ARG A 434 -3.45 29.95 -24.52
C ARG A 434 -4.74 29.14 -24.71
N ILE A 435 -5.42 28.76 -23.63
CA ILE A 435 -6.75 28.12 -23.66
C ILE A 435 -7.76 28.99 -24.42
N LEU A 436 -7.88 30.28 -24.07
CA LEU A 436 -8.80 31.20 -24.75
C LEU A 436 -8.41 31.44 -26.21
N TYR A 437 -7.11 31.52 -26.51
CA TYR A 437 -6.62 31.63 -27.88
C TYR A 437 -7.06 30.42 -28.72
N GLU A 438 -6.82 29.19 -28.28
CA GLU A 438 -7.21 27.98 -29.04
C GLU A 438 -8.75 27.83 -29.15
N LEU A 439 -9.50 28.20 -28.11
CA LEU A 439 -10.97 28.18 -28.15
C LEU A 439 -11.58 29.25 -29.06
N THR A 440 -10.92 30.40 -29.25
CA THR A 440 -11.42 31.51 -30.09
C THR A 440 -10.84 31.48 -31.50
N ALA A 441 -9.63 30.92 -31.67
CA ALA A 441 -9.04 30.63 -32.96
C ALA A 441 -10.03 29.84 -33.82
N ARG A 442 -10.18 30.27 -35.07
CA ARG A 442 -10.98 29.53 -36.03
C ARG A 442 -10.21 28.24 -36.35
N PRO A 443 -10.84 27.06 -36.28
CA PRO A 443 -10.21 25.86 -36.83
C PRO A 443 -9.85 26.17 -38.29
N SER A 444 -8.70 25.70 -38.73
CA SER A 444 -8.12 26.02 -40.04
C SER A 444 -8.97 25.45 -41.18
N ASN A 445 -10.05 26.16 -41.50
CA ASN A 445 -10.58 26.19 -42.85
C ASN A 445 -9.44 26.69 -43.71
N LYS A 446 -8.94 25.81 -44.60
CA LYS A 446 -8.02 26.18 -45.68
C LYS A 446 -8.44 27.54 -46.22
N VAL A 447 -7.48 28.46 -46.35
CA VAL A 447 -7.72 29.79 -46.91
C VAL A 447 -8.19 29.63 -48.35
N THR A 448 -9.51 29.50 -48.52
CA THR A 448 -10.17 29.78 -49.79
C THR A 448 -10.03 31.27 -49.96
N ALA A 449 -9.04 31.69 -50.73
CA ALA A 449 -8.80 33.09 -51.05
C ALA A 449 -9.97 33.62 -51.89
N GLY A 450 -11.06 33.96 -51.22
CA GLY A 450 -12.15 34.73 -51.80
C GLY A 450 -11.59 36.07 -52.23
N GLN A 451 -11.46 36.28 -53.53
CA GLN A 451 -11.03 37.54 -54.12
C GLN A 451 -11.82 38.69 -53.50
N ALA A 452 -11.12 39.54 -52.73
CA ALA A 452 -11.69 40.77 -52.24
C ALA A 452 -11.88 41.71 -53.44
N ILE A 453 -13.12 41.80 -53.95
CA ILE A 453 -13.51 42.81 -54.92
C ILE A 453 -13.53 44.15 -54.20
N TRP A 454 -12.39 44.84 -54.19
CA TRP A 454 -12.34 46.25 -53.82
C TRP A 454 -13.01 47.07 -54.91
N GLY A 455 -14.08 47.78 -54.54
CA GLY A 455 -14.73 48.72 -55.43
C GLY A 455 -13.82 49.92 -55.68
N ASN A 456 -13.36 50.09 -56.91
CA ASN A 456 -12.77 51.35 -57.35
C ASN A 456 -13.87 52.41 -57.40
N ILE A 457 -13.80 53.40 -56.51
CA ILE A 457 -14.49 54.66 -56.66
C ILE A 457 -13.53 55.62 -57.36
N ASN A 458 -13.93 56.09 -58.53
CA ASN A 458 -13.41 57.27 -59.24
C ASN A 458 -14.64 58.09 -59.66
#